data_AF-A0A0H3JPF4-F1
#
_entry.id   AF-A0A0H3JPF4-F1
#
_cell.length_a   1.000
_cell.length_b   1.000
_cell.length_c   1.000
_cell.angle_alpha   90.00
_cell.angle_beta   90.00
_cell.angle_gamma   90.00
#
_symmetry.space_group_name_H-M   'P 1'
#
loop_
_entity.id
_entity.type
_entity.pdbx_description
1 polymer ?
#
loop_
_entity_poly.entity_id
_entity_poly.type
_entity_poly.pdbx_seq_one_letter_code
_entity_poly.pdbx_strand_id
1 'polypeptide(L)'
;MTFEEKLSQMYNEIANKISSMIPVEWEKVYAMAYVNERSGEVFYNYTEPRSDELFYYTSVLNKYNISRSEFMDSVYELYKQFDKLRDLFKEEGLEPWTSCEFDFTRDGKLNVSFDYIDWANSEFGQMGREHYYMYKKFGIWPEKEYAINWVKK
;
A
#
# COMPACT_ATOMS: atom_id res chain seq x y z
N MET A 1 -13.93 21.55 -8.27
CA MET A 1 -12.89 20.64 -8.72
C MET A 1 -13.55 19.47 -9.42
N THR A 2 -13.04 19.06 -10.57
CA THR A 2 -13.48 17.83 -11.24
C THR A 2 -13.03 16.61 -10.43
N PHE A 3 -13.56 15.43 -10.76
CA PHE A 3 -13.14 14.18 -10.13
C PHE A 3 -11.63 13.93 -10.31
N GLU A 4 -11.10 14.18 -11.50
CA GLU A 4 -9.69 14.00 -11.84
C GLU A 4 -8.79 14.95 -11.04
N GLU A 5 -9.22 16.20 -10.84
CA GLU A 5 -8.49 17.17 -10.01
C GLU A 5 -8.43 16.72 -8.54
N LYS A 6 -9.56 16.25 -7.99
CA LYS A 6 -9.62 15.70 -6.63
C LYS A 6 -8.72 14.46 -6.49
N LEU A 7 -8.78 13.54 -7.46
CA LEU A 7 -7.92 12.34 -7.48
C LEU A 7 -6.44 12.72 -7.50
N SER A 8 -6.05 13.61 -8.39
CA SER A 8 -4.65 14.05 -8.51
C SER A 8 -4.14 14.67 -7.20
N GLN A 9 -4.96 15.47 -6.52
CA GLN A 9 -4.61 16.02 -5.23
C GLN A 9 -4.40 14.91 -4.18
N MET A 10 -5.36 14.00 -4.05
CA MET A 10 -5.29 12.91 -3.06
C MET A 10 -4.12 11.96 -3.32
N TYR A 11 -3.83 11.68 -4.59
CA TYR A 11 -2.69 10.86 -5.00
C TYR A 11 -1.36 11.48 -4.55
N ASN A 12 -1.19 12.78 -4.79
CA ASN A 12 -0.01 13.51 -4.34
C ASN A 12 0.10 13.53 -2.80
N GLU A 13 -1.02 13.74 -2.08
CA GLU A 13 -1.05 13.72 -0.63
C GLU A 13 -0.64 12.35 -0.05
N ILE A 14 -1.11 11.26 -0.65
CA ILE A 14 -0.76 9.89 -0.26
C ILE A 14 0.72 9.60 -0.55
N ALA A 15 1.20 9.88 -1.77
CA ALA A 15 2.59 9.64 -2.15
C ALA A 15 3.56 10.44 -1.26
N ASN A 16 3.22 11.70 -0.94
CA ASN A 16 4.01 12.55 -0.05
C ASN A 16 3.98 12.03 1.40
N LYS A 17 2.83 11.55 1.90
CA LYS A 17 2.75 10.93 3.24
C LYS A 17 3.67 9.72 3.31
N ILE A 18 3.60 8.80 2.36
CA ILE A 18 4.48 7.62 2.34
C ILE A 18 5.96 8.03 2.28
N SER A 19 6.30 8.97 1.40
CA SER A 19 7.66 9.49 1.27
C SER A 19 8.19 10.07 2.58
N SER A 20 7.34 10.78 3.34
CA SER A 20 7.72 11.35 4.64
C SER A 20 7.97 10.31 5.75
N MET A 21 7.46 9.08 5.57
CA MET A 21 7.63 7.99 6.53
C MET A 21 8.90 7.16 6.29
N ILE A 22 9.61 7.40 5.18
CA ILE A 22 10.87 6.73 4.84
C ILE A 22 12.04 7.63 5.28
N PRO A 23 12.82 7.25 6.30
CA PRO A 23 13.85 8.11 6.90
C PRO A 23 15.18 8.11 6.14
N VAL A 24 15.20 7.58 4.92
CA VAL A 24 16.40 7.44 4.07
C VAL A 24 16.11 7.84 2.64
N GLU A 25 17.17 8.04 1.86
CA GLU A 25 17.01 8.11 0.41
C GLU A 25 16.38 6.81 -0.11
N TRP A 26 15.38 6.96 -0.97
CA TRP A 26 14.67 5.87 -1.63
C TRP A 26 14.57 6.15 -3.13
N GLU A 27 14.37 5.11 -3.93
CA GLU A 27 14.29 5.22 -5.40
C GLU A 27 12.88 4.88 -5.92
N LYS A 28 12.29 3.79 -5.42
CA LYS A 28 10.94 3.33 -5.78
C LYS A 28 10.15 2.94 -4.54
N VAL A 29 8.85 3.20 -4.58
CA VAL A 29 7.87 2.79 -3.56
C VAL A 29 6.74 2.02 -4.23
N TYR A 30 6.32 0.96 -3.55
CA TYR A 30 5.23 0.08 -3.93
C TYR A 30 4.28 -0.07 -2.74
N ALA A 31 3.22 0.72 -2.74
CA ALA A 31 2.21 0.70 -1.68
C ALA A 31 0.95 -0.05 -2.12
N MET A 32 0.34 -0.74 -1.17
CA MET A 32 -0.90 -1.47 -1.37
C MET A 32 -1.84 -1.18 -0.20
N ALA A 33 -3.08 -0.86 -0.54
CA ALA A 33 -4.16 -0.68 0.41
C ALA A 33 -5.30 -1.65 0.11
N TYR A 34 -5.76 -2.35 1.14
CA TYR A 34 -6.99 -3.14 1.11
C TYR A 34 -8.01 -2.45 2.00
N VAL A 35 -9.14 -2.01 1.45
CA VAL A 35 -10.15 -1.26 2.22
C VAL A 35 -11.54 -1.83 1.96
N ASN A 36 -12.30 -2.04 3.03
CA ASN A 36 -13.71 -2.41 3.00
C ASN A 36 -14.51 -1.53 3.97
N GLU A 37 -15.83 -1.74 4.07
CA GLU A 37 -16.72 -0.91 4.91
C GLU A 37 -16.45 -0.98 6.42
N ARG A 38 -15.67 -1.96 6.91
CA ARG A 38 -15.43 -2.22 8.33
C ARG A 38 -13.97 -2.09 8.74
N SER A 39 -13.06 -2.36 7.83
CA SER A 39 -11.63 -2.42 8.10
C SER A 39 -10.82 -2.15 6.84
N GLY A 40 -9.54 -1.88 7.05
CA GLY A 40 -8.59 -2.00 5.98
C GLY A 40 -7.17 -2.12 6.51
N GLU A 41 -6.28 -2.16 5.56
CA GLU A 41 -4.87 -2.43 5.73
C GLU A 41 -4.11 -1.62 4.70
N VAL A 42 -2.99 -1.03 5.12
CA VAL A 42 -2.06 -0.39 4.22
C VAL A 42 -0.64 -0.82 4.58
N PHE A 43 0.13 -1.15 3.58
CA PHE A 43 1.56 -1.41 3.71
C PHE A 43 2.28 -0.93 2.46
N TYR A 44 3.58 -0.77 2.57
CA TYR A 44 4.42 -0.46 1.42
C TYR A 44 5.79 -1.13 1.53
N ASN A 45 6.40 -1.33 0.37
CA ASN A 45 7.80 -1.66 0.24
C ASN A 45 8.50 -0.51 -0.49
N TYR A 46 9.77 -0.30 -0.16
CA TYR A 46 10.60 0.69 -0.85
C TYR A 46 11.97 0.10 -1.20
N THR A 47 12.63 0.73 -2.16
CA THR A 47 14.01 0.42 -2.56
C THR A 47 14.90 1.61 -2.24
N GLU A 48 16.15 1.34 -1.87
CA GLU A 48 17.19 2.35 -1.72
C GLU A 48 17.90 2.61 -3.07
N PRO A 49 18.53 3.77 -3.29
CA PRO A 49 19.26 4.06 -4.52
C PRO A 49 20.28 2.96 -4.86
N ARG A 50 20.28 2.52 -6.13
CA ARG A 50 21.20 1.49 -6.65
C ARG A 50 21.00 0.10 -6.02
N SER A 51 19.88 -0.15 -5.35
CA SER A 51 19.48 -1.46 -4.84
C SER A 51 18.09 -1.83 -5.35
N ASP A 52 17.90 -3.09 -5.71
CA ASP A 52 16.58 -3.66 -5.98
C ASP A 52 16.03 -4.43 -4.75
N GLU A 53 16.71 -4.33 -3.59
CA GLU A 53 16.22 -4.90 -2.33
C GLU A 53 14.95 -4.18 -1.88
N LEU A 54 13.92 -4.98 -1.56
CA LEU A 54 12.64 -4.49 -1.05
C LEU A 54 12.66 -4.43 0.47
N PHE A 55 12.60 -3.20 1.00
CA PHE A 55 12.45 -2.94 2.42
C PHE A 55 10.97 -2.75 2.76
N TYR A 56 10.45 -3.62 3.62
CA TYR A 56 9.09 -3.50 4.14
C TYR A 56 8.98 -2.31 5.12
N TYR A 57 7.87 -1.59 5.11
CA TYR A 57 7.73 -0.31 5.81
C TYR A 57 8.09 -0.35 7.30
N THR A 58 7.75 -1.42 8.02
CA THR A 58 8.06 -1.51 9.46
C THR A 58 9.54 -1.79 9.75
N SER A 59 10.34 -2.14 8.75
CA SER A 59 11.78 -2.39 8.92
C SER A 59 12.54 -1.16 9.41
N VAL A 60 12.02 0.05 9.15
CA VAL A 60 12.58 1.31 9.63
C VAL A 60 12.63 1.37 11.16
N LEU A 61 11.68 0.74 11.86
CA LEU A 61 11.62 0.70 13.33
C LEU A 61 12.78 -0.09 13.95
N ASN A 62 13.38 -1.01 13.18
CA ASN A 62 14.51 -1.81 13.65
C ASN A 62 15.86 -1.14 13.31
N LYS A 63 15.89 -0.29 12.27
CA LYS A 63 17.10 0.36 11.76
C LYS A 63 17.32 1.75 12.36
N TYR A 64 16.25 2.47 12.68
CA TYR A 64 16.29 3.87 13.10
C TYR A 64 15.60 4.06 14.46
N ASN A 65 16.02 5.10 15.19
CA ASN A 65 15.43 5.45 16.48
C ASN A 65 14.10 6.20 16.29
N ILE A 66 13.10 5.50 15.77
CA ILE A 66 11.74 6.01 15.51
C ILE A 66 10.80 5.44 16.58
N SER A 67 9.96 6.29 17.17
CA SER A 67 8.94 5.81 18.09
C SER A 67 7.94 4.92 17.35
N ARG A 68 7.77 3.68 17.85
CA ARG A 68 6.79 2.74 17.30
C ARG A 68 5.38 3.33 17.30
N SER A 69 4.99 4.05 18.36
CA SER A 69 3.65 4.64 18.43
C SER A 69 3.45 5.71 17.36
N GLU A 70 4.38 6.66 17.26
CA GLU A 70 4.30 7.76 16.28
C GLU A 70 4.30 7.24 14.83
N PHE A 71 5.07 6.19 14.57
CA PHE A 71 5.08 5.55 13.26
C PHE A 71 3.75 4.86 12.96
N MET A 72 3.19 4.11 13.92
CA MET A 72 1.90 3.45 13.72
C MET A 72 0.74 4.45 13.62
N ASP A 73 0.81 5.59 14.31
CA ASP A 73 -0.13 6.70 14.12
C ASP A 73 -0.05 7.23 12.68
N SER A 74 1.16 7.38 12.13
CA SER A 74 1.35 7.77 10.73
C SER A 74 0.84 6.72 9.73
N VAL A 75 0.96 5.43 10.03
CA VAL A 75 0.38 4.34 9.22
C VAL A 75 -1.15 4.42 9.26
N TYR A 76 -1.73 4.72 10.42
CA TYR A 76 -3.17 4.90 10.56
C TYR A 76 -3.69 6.12 9.79
N GLU A 77 -2.96 7.23 9.82
CA GLU A 77 -3.27 8.41 8.99
C GLU A 77 -3.21 8.09 7.49
N LEU A 78 -2.20 7.33 7.06
CA LEU A 78 -2.08 6.87 5.68
C LEU A 78 -3.29 5.99 5.29
N TYR A 79 -3.68 5.04 6.14
CA TYR A 79 -4.90 4.27 5.95
C TYR A 79 -6.12 5.18 5.77
N LYS A 80 -6.25 6.22 6.60
CA LYS A 80 -7.35 7.20 6.49
C LYS A 80 -7.33 8.00 5.18
N GLN A 81 -6.17 8.22 4.57
CA GLN A 81 -6.11 8.84 3.24
C GLN A 81 -6.64 7.89 2.16
N PHE A 82 -6.32 6.61 2.23
CA PHE A 82 -6.88 5.59 1.33
C PHE A 82 -8.39 5.38 1.54
N ASP A 83 -8.86 5.40 2.78
CA ASP A 83 -10.29 5.33 3.15
C ASP A 83 -11.06 6.50 2.49
N LYS A 84 -10.54 7.72 2.61
CA LYS A 84 -11.10 8.90 1.94
C LYS A 84 -11.07 8.79 0.42
N LEU A 85 -9.98 8.25 -0.15
CA LEU A 85 -9.88 8.04 -1.60
C LEU A 85 -10.97 7.08 -2.08
N ARG A 86 -11.28 6.06 -1.30
CA ARG A 86 -12.38 5.13 -1.58
C ARG A 86 -13.74 5.82 -1.47
N ASP A 87 -13.93 6.66 -0.47
CA ASP A 87 -15.19 7.41 -0.30
C ASP A 87 -15.43 8.40 -1.44
N LEU A 88 -14.38 9.01 -2.00
CA LEU A 88 -14.52 9.86 -3.19
C LEU A 88 -15.16 9.11 -4.37
N PHE A 89 -14.82 7.82 -4.58
CA PHE A 89 -15.46 7.02 -5.63
C PHE A 89 -16.96 6.87 -5.36
N LYS A 90 -17.35 6.61 -4.11
CA LYS A 90 -18.76 6.50 -3.71
C LYS A 90 -19.51 7.81 -3.94
N GLU A 91 -18.91 8.94 -3.56
CA GLU A 91 -19.50 10.28 -3.72
C GLU A 91 -19.78 10.62 -5.19
N GLU A 92 -18.91 10.15 -6.08
CA GLU A 92 -19.04 10.34 -7.54
C GLU A 92 -19.88 9.23 -8.20
N GLY A 93 -20.54 8.37 -7.40
CA GLY A 93 -21.43 7.30 -7.88
C GLY A 93 -20.71 6.11 -8.52
N LEU A 94 -19.39 5.99 -8.31
CA LEU A 94 -18.57 4.89 -8.80
C LEU A 94 -18.54 3.74 -7.78
N GLU A 95 -18.32 2.53 -8.30
CA GLU A 95 -18.13 1.36 -7.44
C GLU A 95 -16.84 1.53 -6.61
N PRO A 96 -16.92 1.40 -5.27
CA PRO A 96 -15.76 1.56 -4.42
C PRO A 96 -14.84 0.35 -4.56
N TRP A 97 -13.60 0.60 -4.93
CA TRP A 97 -12.55 -0.41 -5.04
C TRP A 97 -12.30 -1.14 -3.72
N THR A 98 -11.75 -2.36 -3.80
CA THR A 98 -11.35 -3.16 -2.64
C THR A 98 -9.84 -3.17 -2.42
N SER A 99 -9.08 -2.95 -3.49
CA SER A 99 -7.62 -2.84 -3.47
C SER A 99 -7.17 -1.62 -4.26
N CYS A 100 -6.17 -0.90 -3.75
CA CYS A 100 -5.55 0.22 -4.44
C CYS A 100 -4.03 0.12 -4.32
N GLU A 101 -3.36 0.16 -5.47
CA GLU A 101 -1.91 0.06 -5.58
C GLU A 101 -1.32 1.40 -6.03
N PHE A 102 -0.23 1.80 -5.39
CA PHE A 102 0.54 2.99 -5.72
C PHE A 102 1.98 2.59 -6.03
N ASP A 103 2.41 2.87 -7.26
CA ASP A 103 3.77 2.65 -7.73
C ASP A 103 4.37 3.96 -8.14
N PHE A 104 5.34 4.42 -7.36
CA PHE A 104 6.00 5.69 -7.66
C PHE A 104 7.49 5.68 -7.45
N THR A 105 8.13 6.59 -8.17
CA THR A 105 9.58 6.76 -8.20
C THR A 105 9.94 8.15 -7.69
N ARG A 106 11.17 8.30 -7.20
CA ARG A 106 11.67 9.58 -6.67
C ARG A 106 11.63 10.72 -7.68
N ASP A 107 11.69 10.42 -8.99
CA ASP A 107 11.56 11.40 -10.07
C ASP A 107 10.11 11.88 -10.33
N GLY A 108 9.14 11.41 -9.53
CA GLY A 108 7.75 11.88 -9.55
C GLY A 108 6.82 11.13 -10.49
N LYS A 109 7.24 10.02 -11.10
CA LYS A 109 6.30 9.15 -11.83
C LYS A 109 5.45 8.41 -10.82
N LEU A 110 4.15 8.40 -11.05
CA LEU A 110 3.17 7.70 -10.25
C LEU A 110 2.23 6.91 -11.16
N ASN A 111 2.06 5.63 -10.87
CA ASN A 111 1.02 4.78 -11.40
C ASN A 111 0.10 4.37 -10.25
N VAL A 112 -1.21 4.47 -10.48
CA VAL A 112 -2.22 4.02 -9.53
C VAL A 112 -3.11 2.99 -10.22
N SER A 113 -3.35 1.86 -9.55
CA SER A 113 -4.26 0.83 -10.03
C SER A 113 -5.30 0.49 -8.96
N PHE A 114 -6.48 0.04 -9.41
CA PHE A 114 -7.60 -0.34 -8.55
C PHE A 114 -8.04 -1.76 -8.91
N ASP A 115 -8.38 -2.54 -7.90
CA ASP A 115 -8.94 -3.88 -8.04
C ASP A 115 -10.19 -4.04 -7.16
N TYR A 116 -11.02 -5.02 -7.52
CA TYR A 116 -12.34 -5.30 -6.96
C TYR A 116 -12.44 -6.74 -6.43
N ILE A 117 -11.29 -7.36 -6.10
CA ILE A 117 -11.24 -8.69 -5.46
C ILE A 117 -12.03 -8.68 -4.15
N ASP A 118 -12.93 -9.65 -3.99
CA ASP A 118 -13.71 -9.85 -2.78
C ASP A 118 -12.87 -10.53 -1.69
N TRP A 119 -12.04 -9.75 -1.02
CA TRP A 119 -11.20 -10.23 0.08
C TRP A 119 -12.03 -10.70 1.28
N ALA A 120 -13.24 -10.18 1.48
CA ALA A 120 -14.09 -10.51 2.63
C ALA A 120 -14.60 -11.95 2.57
N ASN A 121 -14.89 -12.43 1.35
CA ASN A 121 -15.28 -13.83 1.10
C ASN A 121 -14.09 -14.72 0.70
N SER A 122 -12.87 -14.20 0.76
CA SER A 122 -11.67 -14.97 0.48
C SER A 122 -11.15 -15.69 1.73
N GLU A 123 -10.35 -16.75 1.54
CA GLU A 123 -9.63 -17.42 2.64
C GLU A 123 -8.39 -16.62 3.11
N PHE A 124 -8.09 -15.49 2.47
CA PHE A 124 -6.88 -14.73 2.76
C PHE A 124 -7.06 -13.84 4.00
N GLY A 125 -6.37 -14.22 5.08
CA GLY A 125 -6.05 -13.31 6.15
C GLY A 125 -5.05 -12.23 5.72
N GLN A 126 -4.71 -11.34 6.64
CA GLN A 126 -3.79 -10.22 6.42
C GLN A 126 -2.48 -10.64 5.72
N MET A 127 -1.71 -11.50 6.39
CA MET A 127 -0.45 -12.02 5.85
C MET A 127 -0.62 -12.76 4.52
N GLY A 128 -1.77 -13.40 4.31
CA GLY A 128 -2.07 -14.09 3.05
C GLY A 128 -2.17 -13.11 1.88
N ARG A 129 -2.82 -11.96 2.07
CA ARG A 129 -2.94 -10.91 1.05
C ARG A 129 -1.59 -10.28 0.73
N GLU A 130 -0.78 -10.01 1.75
CA GLU A 130 0.59 -9.51 1.56
C GLU A 130 1.43 -10.50 0.75
N HIS A 131 1.40 -11.79 1.10
CA HIS A 131 2.10 -12.83 0.35
C HIS A 131 1.61 -12.95 -1.09
N TYR A 132 0.29 -12.87 -1.31
CA TYR A 132 -0.29 -12.86 -2.65
C TYR A 132 0.22 -11.68 -3.48
N TYR A 133 0.22 -10.48 -2.90
CA TYR A 133 0.75 -9.27 -3.55
C TYR A 133 2.23 -9.43 -3.91
N MET A 134 3.06 -9.86 -2.96
CA MET A 134 4.51 -10.02 -3.18
C MET A 134 4.81 -11.03 -4.30
N TYR A 135 4.05 -12.13 -4.35
CA TYR A 135 4.16 -13.11 -5.42
C TYR A 135 3.72 -12.54 -6.77
N LYS A 136 2.53 -11.93 -6.85
CA LYS A 136 1.96 -11.45 -8.11
C LYS A 136 2.79 -10.33 -8.72
N LYS A 137 3.34 -9.46 -7.88
CA LYS A 137 4.07 -8.27 -8.33
C LYS A 137 5.55 -8.51 -8.58
N PHE A 138 6.21 -9.22 -7.66
CA PHE A 138 7.66 -9.36 -7.67
C PHE A 138 8.13 -10.79 -7.97
N GLY A 139 7.22 -11.76 -8.09
CA GLY A 139 7.57 -13.18 -8.21
C GLY A 139 8.18 -13.77 -6.94
N ILE A 140 8.04 -13.08 -5.79
CA ILE A 140 8.62 -13.50 -4.52
C ILE A 140 7.70 -14.52 -3.86
N TRP A 141 8.19 -15.73 -3.71
CA TRP A 141 7.48 -16.81 -3.05
C TRP A 141 7.51 -16.65 -1.52
N PRO A 142 6.41 -16.96 -0.81
CA PRO A 142 6.44 -17.08 0.64
C PRO A 142 7.39 -18.18 1.08
N GLU A 143 8.07 -18.00 2.20
CA GLU A 143 9.04 -18.99 2.71
C GLU A 143 8.35 -20.21 3.34
N LYS A 144 7.17 -20.04 3.93
CA LYS A 144 6.45 -21.09 4.63
C LYS A 144 5.54 -21.84 3.68
N GLU A 145 5.56 -23.17 3.75
CA GLU A 145 4.77 -24.05 2.87
C GLU A 145 3.26 -23.76 2.93
N TYR A 146 2.72 -23.47 4.11
CA TYR A 146 1.30 -23.09 4.23
C TYR A 146 0.96 -21.80 3.46
N ALA A 147 1.90 -20.85 3.39
CA ALA A 147 1.73 -19.59 2.67
C ALA A 147 1.96 -19.77 1.16
N ILE A 148 2.84 -20.68 0.75
CA ILE A 148 2.99 -21.08 -0.67
C ILE A 148 1.67 -21.62 -1.21
N ASN A 149 0.97 -22.45 -0.43
CA ASN A 149 -0.33 -22.99 -0.83
C ASN A 149 -1.40 -21.92 -1.00
N TRP A 150 -1.26 -20.76 -0.37
CA TRP A 150 -2.18 -19.64 -0.57
C TRP A 150 -1.93 -18.90 -1.88
N VAL A 151 -0.68 -18.66 -2.27
CA VAL A 151 -0.38 -17.89 -3.49
C VAL A 151 -0.53 -18.70 -4.79
N LYS A 152 -0.62 -20.03 -4.70
CA LYS A 152 -0.86 -20.93 -5.85
C LYS A 152 -2.33 -21.11 -6.22
N LYS A 153 -3.26 -20.72 -5.33
CA LYS A 153 -4.70 -20.79 -5.59
C LYS A 153 -5.10 -19.71 -6.58
#